data_AF-A0A7Y2HDM8-F1
#
_entry.id   AF-A0A7Y2HDM8-F1
#
_cell.length_a   1.000
_cell.length_b   1.000
_cell.length_c   1.000
_cell.angle_alpha   90.00
_cell.angle_beta   90.00
_cell.angle_gamma   90.00
#
_symmetry.space_group_name_H-M   'P 1'
#
loop_
_entity.id
_entity.type
_entity.pdbx_description
1 polymer ?
#
loop_
_entity_poly.entity_id
_entity_poly.type
_entity_poly.pdbx_seq_one_letter_code
_entity_poly.pdbx_strand_id
1 'polypeptide(L)'
;MIIFIIFGIIQFNDPDFWIWTPIYWLISLIPVLFLRSLLSQKLLFLFIVLYGLFMISYIPDIIDWINGGMDNIAGSMKAEEPHIELAREFFGLVICLSVIIIYYFKNKSKITE
;
A
#
# COMPACT_ATOMS: atom_id res chain seq x y z
N MET A 1 7.74 -0.42 -9.47
CA MET A 1 8.39 0.91 -9.44
C MET A 1 7.53 1.95 -10.14
N ILE A 2 7.46 1.96 -11.47
CA ILE A 2 6.78 3.01 -12.27
C ILE A 2 5.32 3.21 -11.84
N ILE A 3 4.57 2.12 -11.69
CA ILE A 3 3.15 2.20 -11.31
C ILE A 3 2.93 2.88 -9.93
N PHE A 4 3.81 2.65 -8.96
CA PHE A 4 3.71 3.27 -7.64
C PHE A 4 4.07 4.76 -7.66
N ILE A 5 4.98 5.17 -8.56
CA ILE A 5 5.26 6.60 -8.77
C ILE A 5 4.02 7.28 -9.33
N ILE A 6 3.37 6.66 -10.33
CA ILE A 6 2.14 7.17 -10.93
C ILE A 6 1.02 7.26 -9.88
N PHE A 7 0.84 6.25 -9.04
CA PHE A 7 -0.15 6.28 -7.95
C PHE A 7 0.08 7.45 -6.99
N GLY A 8 1.32 7.69 -6.56
CA GLY A 8 1.63 8.85 -5.72
C GLY A 8 1.38 10.19 -6.43
N ILE A 9 1.58 10.29 -7.74
CA ILE A 9 1.28 11.51 -8.50
C ILE A 9 -0.24 11.75 -8.58
N ILE A 10 -1.03 10.70 -8.81
CA ILE A 10 -2.48 10.80 -8.92
C ILE A 10 -3.11 11.25 -7.59
N GLN A 11 -2.54 10.82 -6.47
CA GLN A 11 -3.03 11.13 -5.13
C GLN A 11 -2.93 12.60 -4.75
N PHE A 12 -2.17 13.44 -5.46
CA PHE A 12 -2.14 14.88 -5.19
C PHE A 12 -3.50 15.58 -5.37
N ASN A 13 -4.46 14.91 -6.01
CA ASN A 13 -5.83 15.41 -6.13
C ASN A 13 -6.68 15.15 -4.88
N ASP A 14 -6.23 14.31 -3.95
CA ASP A 14 -6.96 13.91 -2.75
C ASP A 14 -6.50 14.71 -1.51
N PRO A 15 -7.38 14.99 -0.54
CA PRO A 15 -7.06 15.82 0.64
C PRO A 15 -6.01 15.19 1.57
N ASP A 16 -5.82 13.87 1.49
CA ASP A 16 -4.92 13.07 2.31
C ASP A 16 -3.62 12.67 1.59
N PHE A 17 -3.28 13.38 0.49
CA PHE A 17 -2.09 13.12 -0.33
C PHE A 17 -0.80 13.00 0.48
N TRP A 18 -0.71 13.71 1.61
CA TRP A 18 0.45 13.74 2.48
C TRP A 18 0.71 12.42 3.22
N ILE A 19 -0.27 11.52 3.31
CA ILE A 19 -0.11 10.16 3.86
C ILE A 19 0.23 9.19 2.71
N TRP A 20 -0.59 9.18 1.67
CA TRP A 20 -0.56 8.16 0.62
C TRP A 20 0.56 8.35 -0.39
N THR A 21 0.93 9.59 -0.71
CA THR A 21 2.04 9.86 -1.63
C THR A 21 3.37 9.30 -1.08
N PRO A 22 3.76 9.57 0.18
CA PRO A 22 4.94 8.95 0.78
C PRO A 22 4.87 7.42 0.81
N ILE A 23 3.71 6.84 1.10
CA ILE A 23 3.51 5.39 1.13
C ILE A 23 3.87 4.79 -0.24
N TYR A 24 3.26 5.25 -1.32
CA TYR A 24 3.52 4.72 -2.64
C TYR A 24 4.97 4.96 -3.10
N TRP A 25 5.53 6.14 -2.82
CA TRP A 25 6.89 6.46 -3.22
C TRP A 25 7.93 5.62 -2.47
N LEU A 26 7.74 5.34 -1.19
CA LEU A 26 8.62 4.44 -0.44
C LEU A 26 8.63 3.03 -1.04
N ILE A 27 7.46 2.50 -1.43
CA ILE A 27 7.37 1.20 -2.13
C ILE A 27 8.08 1.25 -3.48
N SER A 28 8.02 2.37 -4.20
CA SER A 28 8.69 2.53 -5.49
C SER A 28 10.22 2.40 -5.39
N LEU A 29 10.81 2.71 -4.23
CA LEU A 29 12.25 2.62 -3.97
C LEU A 29 12.74 1.18 -3.71
N ILE A 30 11.87 0.28 -3.24
CA ILE A 30 12.25 -1.10 -2.88
C ILE A 30 12.94 -1.85 -4.04
N PRO A 31 12.42 -1.84 -5.28
CA PRO A 31 13.11 -2.45 -6.43
C PRO A 31 14.51 -1.86 -6.68
N VAL A 32 14.69 -0.55 -6.53
CA VAL A 32 15.97 0.13 -6.75
C VAL A 32 16.99 -0.28 -5.70
N LEU A 33 16.57 -0.31 -4.44
CA LEU A 33 17.41 -0.74 -3.31
C LEU A 33 17.77 -2.23 -3.42
N PHE A 34 16.86 -3.08 -3.90
CA PHE A 34 17.12 -4.49 -4.16
C PHE A 34 18.21 -4.70 -5.22
N LEU A 35 18.13 -3.96 -6.35
CA LEU A 35 19.11 -4.03 -7.43
C LEU A 35 20.50 -3.59 -6.98
N ARG A 36 20.58 -2.56 -6.13
CA ARG A 36 21.83 -2.06 -5.56
C ARG A 36 22.37 -2.87 -4.38
N SER A 37 21.70 -3.96 -3.99
CA SER A 37 22.04 -4.76 -2.79
C SER A 37 22.10 -3.94 -1.49
N LEU A 38 21.38 -2.82 -1.44
CA LEU A 38 21.27 -1.97 -0.24
C LEU A 38 20.06 -2.32 0.62
N LEU A 39 19.28 -3.32 0.20
CA LEU A 39 18.05 -3.72 0.85
C LEU A 39 18.35 -4.70 2.00
N SER A 40 18.15 -4.26 3.23
CA SER A 40 18.32 -5.13 4.40
C SER A 40 17.04 -5.91 4.71
N GLN A 41 17.20 -7.17 5.14
CA GLN A 41 16.06 -8.02 5.53
C GLN A 41 15.28 -7.42 6.70
N LYS A 42 15.98 -6.78 7.63
CA LYS A 42 15.40 -6.09 8.80
C LYS A 42 14.54 -4.90 8.37
N LEU A 43 14.98 -4.12 7.39
CA LEU A 43 14.22 -2.99 6.86
C LEU A 43 12.92 -3.44 6.18
N LEU A 44 12.98 -4.52 5.39
CA LEU A 44 11.78 -5.09 4.78
C LEU A 44 10.79 -5.60 5.83
N PHE A 45 11.28 -6.28 6.87
CA PHE A 45 10.43 -6.71 7.98
C PHE A 45 9.79 -5.53 8.71
N LEU A 46 10.53 -4.45 8.95
CA LEU A 46 9.99 -3.22 9.53
C LEU A 46 8.86 -2.65 8.67
N PHE A 47 9.03 -2.57 7.35
CA PHE A 47 7.97 -2.10 6.45
C PHE A 47 6.75 -3.03 6.44
N ILE A 48 6.94 -4.35 6.51
CA ILE A 48 5.82 -5.31 6.64
C ILE A 48 5.02 -5.00 7.92
N VAL A 49 5.70 -4.80 9.05
CA VAL A 49 5.02 -4.51 10.32
C VAL A 49 4.30 -3.16 10.26
N LEU A 50 4.96 -2.10 9.79
CA LEU A 50 4.36 -0.76 9.73
C LEU A 50 3.14 -0.72 8.81
N TYR A 51 3.27 -1.24 7.59
CA TYR A 51 2.16 -1.26 6.63
C TYR A 51 1.07 -2.23 7.05
N GLY A 52 1.43 -3.36 7.69
CA GLY A 52 0.47 -4.30 8.24
C GLY A 52 -0.36 -3.72 9.38
N LEU A 53 0.29 -3.00 10.31
CA LEU A 53 -0.42 -2.30 11.39
C LEU A 53 -1.32 -1.20 10.84
N PHE A 54 -0.86 -0.44 9.85
CA PHE A 54 -1.68 0.56 9.20
C PHE A 54 -2.86 -0.08 8.45
N MET A 55 -2.66 -1.19 7.75
CA MET A 55 -3.75 -1.92 7.11
C MET A 55 -4.79 -2.45 8.13
N ILE A 56 -4.34 -2.87 9.32
CA ILE A 56 -5.24 -3.33 10.39
C ILE A 56 -6.17 -2.21 10.88
N SER A 57 -5.73 -0.95 10.88
CA SER A 57 -6.60 0.16 11.31
C SER A 57 -7.79 0.40 10.37
N TYR A 58 -7.71 -0.05 9.12
CA TYR A 58 -8.78 0.05 8.11
C TYR A 58 -9.73 -1.16 8.09
N ILE A 59 -9.48 -2.19 8.93
CA ILE A 59 -10.36 -3.37 8.99
C ILE A 59 -11.81 -3.01 9.39
N PRO A 60 -12.07 -2.14 10.38
CA PRO A 60 -13.43 -1.74 10.72
C PRO A 60 -14.16 -1.11 9.52
N ASP A 61 -13.50 -0.24 8.77
CA ASP A 61 -14.08 0.45 7.62
C ASP A 61 -14.43 -0.52 6.48
N ILE A 62 -13.59 -1.54 6.28
CA ILE A 62 -13.87 -2.63 5.33
C ILE A 62 -15.07 -3.47 5.78
N ILE A 63 -15.20 -3.75 7.08
CA ILE A 63 -16.35 -4.47 7.63
C ILE A 63 -17.63 -3.66 7.40
N ASP A 64 -17.57 -2.35 7.64
CA ASP A 64 -18.70 -1.44 7.41
C ASP A 64 -19.06 -1.36 5.93
N TRP A 65 -18.09 -1.30 5.03
CA TRP A 65 -18.32 -1.36 3.58
C TRP A 65 -18.97 -2.68 3.14
N ILE A 66 -18.52 -3.82 3.68
CA ILE A 66 -19.11 -5.13 3.38
C ILE A 66 -20.56 -5.20 3.88
N ASN A 67 -20.80 -4.76 5.11
CA ASN A 67 -22.13 -4.73 5.71
C ASN A 67 -23.07 -3.74 5.01
N GLY A 68 -22.51 -2.67 4.44
CA GLY A 68 -23.22 -1.66 3.65
C GLY A 68 -23.68 -2.12 2.27
N GLY A 69 -23.24 -3.31 1.82
CA GLY A 69 -23.68 -3.90 0.55
C GLY A 69 -22.59 -4.02 -0.52
N MET A 70 -21.33 -3.74 -0.18
CA MET A 70 -20.18 -3.81 -1.09
C MET A 70 -20.36 -2.97 -2.36
N ASP A 71 -20.73 -1.69 -2.18
CA ASP A 71 -20.85 -0.76 -3.30
C ASP A 71 -19.59 -0.76 -4.17
N ASN A 72 -19.77 -0.54 -5.47
CA ASN A 72 -18.69 -0.66 -6.44
C ASN A 72 -17.56 0.34 -6.15
N ILE A 73 -16.41 -0.18 -5.69
CA ILE A 73 -15.20 0.59 -5.39
C ILE A 73 -14.57 1.28 -6.61
N ALA A 74 -14.92 0.85 -7.83
CA ALA A 74 -14.51 1.48 -9.08
C ALA A 74 -15.57 2.44 -9.65
N GLY A 75 -16.67 2.67 -8.91
CA GLY A 75 -17.70 3.64 -9.26
C GLY A 75 -17.24 5.09 -9.07
N SER A 76 -18.03 6.04 -9.58
CA SER A 76 -17.79 7.46 -9.31
C SER A 76 -17.99 7.74 -7.83
N MET A 77 -17.03 8.41 -7.20
CA MET A 77 -17.19 9.01 -5.87
C MET A 77 -18.47 9.87 -5.89
N LYS A 78 -19.54 9.37 -5.27
CA LYS A 78 -20.57 10.27 -4.77
C LYS A 78 -20.00 10.88 -3.51
N ALA A 79 -20.11 12.19 -3.35
CA ALA A 79 -19.62 12.93 -2.18
C ALA A 79 -20.25 12.49 -0.85
N GLU A 80 -21.14 11.50 -0.87
CA GLU A 80 -21.94 11.02 0.26
C GLU A 80 -21.48 9.65 0.79
N GLU A 81 -20.47 8.99 0.19
CA GLU A 81 -20.07 7.62 0.53
C GLU A 81 -18.58 7.49 0.93
N PRO A 82 -18.19 7.91 2.15
CA PRO A 82 -16.80 7.84 2.64
C PRO A 82 -16.25 6.40 2.77
N HIS A 83 -17.13 5.39 2.87
CA HIS A 83 -16.73 3.98 2.93
C HIS A 83 -16.05 3.48 1.65
N ILE A 84 -16.36 4.06 0.48
CA ILE A 84 -15.71 3.68 -0.80
C ILE A 84 -14.25 4.12 -0.83
N GLU A 85 -13.95 5.31 -0.30
CA GLU A 85 -12.60 5.87 -0.23
C GLU A 85 -11.71 5.02 0.67
N LEU A 86 -12.20 4.70 1.88
CA LEU A 86 -11.51 3.85 2.85
C LEU A 86 -11.28 2.43 2.32
N ALA A 87 -12.23 1.88 1.55
CA ALA A 87 -12.05 0.60 0.89
C ALA A 87 -10.93 0.65 -0.18
N ARG A 88 -10.87 1.69 -1.00
CA ARG A 88 -9.82 1.88 -2.02
C ARG A 88 -8.44 2.02 -1.36
N GLU A 89 -8.36 2.78 -0.27
CA GLU A 89 -7.17 2.96 0.56
C GLU A 89 -6.65 1.63 1.11
N PHE A 90 -7.53 0.84 1.73
CA PHE A 90 -7.20 -0.50 2.22
C PHE A 90 -6.62 -1.39 1.12
N PHE A 91 -7.27 -1.47 -0.05
CA PHE A 91 -6.76 -2.26 -1.17
C PHE A 91 -5.42 -1.73 -1.69
N GLY A 92 -5.20 -0.41 -1.65
CA GLY A 92 -3.90 0.21 -1.89
C GLY A 92 -2.81 -0.35 -0.97
N LEU A 93 -3.09 -0.45 0.33
CA LEU A 93 -2.17 -1.04 1.31
C LEU A 93 -1.93 -2.53 1.07
N VAL A 94 -2.97 -3.29 0.69
CA VAL A 94 -2.82 -4.72 0.35
C VAL A 94 -1.83 -4.89 -0.80
N ILE A 95 -1.91 -4.07 -1.85
CA ILE A 95 -0.98 -4.12 -2.99
C ILE A 95 0.45 -3.77 -2.53
N CYS A 96 0.61 -2.70 -1.74
CA CYS A 96 1.90 -2.30 -1.19
C CYS A 96 2.53 -3.41 -0.33
N LEU A 97 1.77 -3.98 0.59
CA LEU A 97 2.22 -5.05 1.49
C LEU A 97 2.61 -6.31 0.71
N SER A 98 1.82 -6.69 -0.29
CA SER A 98 2.13 -7.83 -1.18
C SER A 98 3.49 -7.66 -1.87
N VAL A 99 3.78 -6.46 -2.37
CA VAL A 99 5.07 -6.16 -2.98
C VAL A 99 6.22 -6.26 -1.97
N ILE A 100 6.07 -5.70 -0.76
CA ILE A 100 7.12 -5.79 0.27
C ILE A 100 7.40 -7.27 0.61
N ILE A 101 6.36 -8.08 0.78
CA ILE A 101 6.47 -9.51 1.10
C ILE A 101 7.21 -10.27 -0.01
N ILE A 102 6.89 -10.02 -1.28
CA ILE A 102 7.60 -10.63 -2.42
C ILE A 102 9.09 -10.28 -2.36
N TYR A 103 9.44 -9.02 -2.14
CA TYR A 103 10.85 -8.60 -2.03
C TYR A 103 11.52 -9.16 -0.78
N TYR A 104 10.80 -9.35 0.33
CA TYR A 104 11.31 -9.98 1.55
C TYR A 104 11.78 -11.41 1.27
N PHE A 105 10.99 -12.21 0.54
CA PHE A 105 11.39 -13.57 0.19
C PHE A 105 12.53 -13.59 -0.84
N LYS A 106 12.49 -12.72 -1.86
CA LYS A 106 13.57 -12.61 -2.86
C LYS A 106 14.90 -12.16 -2.25
N ASN A 107 14.85 -11.27 -1.26
CA ASN A 107 16.06 -10.80 -0.58
C ASN A 107 16.62 -11.85 0.37
N LYS A 108 15.75 -12.61 1.04
CA LYS A 108 16.16 -13.75 1.88
C LYS A 108 16.90 -14.81 1.07
N SER A 109 16.39 -15.18 -0.10
CA SER A 109 17.06 -16.17 -0.97
C SER A 109 18.43 -15.67 -1.43
N LYS A 110 18.52 -14.40 -1.85
CA LYS A 110 19.78 -13.77 -2.28
C LYS A 110 20.86 -13.70 -1.19
N ILE A 111 20.48 -13.66 0.09
CA ILE A 111 21.42 -13.69 1.23
C ILE A 111 21.92 -15.12 1.53
N THR A 112 21.14 -16.15 1.13
CA THR A 112 21.45 -17.55 1.44
C THR A 112 22.28 -18.24 0.34
N GLU A 113 22.34 -17.63 -0.85
CA GLU A 113 23.25 -17.99 -1.97
C GLU A 113 24.66 -17.40 -1.76
#